data_AF-A0A9X9NEB8-F1
#
_entry.id   AF-A0A9X9NEB8-F1
#
_cell.length_a   1.000
_cell.length_b   1.000
_cell.length_c   1.000
_cell.angle_alpha   90.00
_cell.angle_beta   90.00
_cell.angle_gamma   90.00
#
_symmetry.space_group_name_H-M   'P 1'
#
loop_
_entity.id
_entity.type
_entity.pdbx_description
1 polymer ?
#
loop_
_entity_poly.entity_id
_entity_poly.type
_entity_poly.pdbx_seq_one_letter_code
_entity_poly.pdbx_strand_id
1 'polypeptide(L)'
;MSHPSLPKGVDEVVVGADRWFYLFKGGGLMYSETNGLAIHIIIVYFFVVWWSLLHKKNMLIEKSCLLVLIILTFSRAALISIPLGWLYMYCIGRMSKKIQIFLFFLVLVITIAVMPTLISNLESDPSTAMKLSVFAEILEYYKHIDLLPFLYGIGNYNSMNVFSIYAHNYLLVFLVEMGFLGLLLLLFQFLFFIKVSRGQFLFVFVPFFVQVMSSTTIFIPHLYIIAAIIVYYSTYYEKDKNIIS
;
A
#
# COMPACT_ATOMS: atom_id res chain seq x y z
N MET A 1 1.77 8.55 -21.58
CA MET A 1 1.68 9.63 -20.56
C MET A 1 3.09 9.86 -20.06
N SER A 2 3.63 11.03 -20.37
CA SER A 2 4.94 11.49 -19.88
C SER A 2 4.92 11.57 -18.36
N HIS A 3 6.08 11.30 -17.73
CA HIS A 3 6.32 11.58 -16.32
C HIS A 3 5.68 12.91 -15.89
N PRO A 4 5.07 13.02 -14.70
CA PRO A 4 4.84 14.33 -14.12
C PRO A 4 6.21 15.02 -14.11
N SER A 5 6.30 16.14 -14.81
CA SER A 5 7.50 16.95 -14.86
C SER A 5 7.88 17.24 -13.42
N LEU A 6 9.10 16.84 -13.04
CA LEU A 6 9.65 17.21 -11.74
C LEU A 6 9.52 18.74 -11.62
N PRO A 7 9.13 19.27 -10.45
CA PRO A 7 9.05 20.71 -10.25
C PRO A 7 10.35 21.38 -10.71
N LYS A 8 10.23 22.51 -11.43
CA LYS A 8 11.39 23.30 -11.84
C LYS A 8 12.22 23.63 -10.59
N GLY A 9 13.46 23.15 -10.55
CA GLY A 9 14.37 23.25 -9.39
C GLY A 9 14.82 21.90 -8.81
N VAL A 10 14.20 20.78 -9.19
CA VAL A 10 14.63 19.43 -8.76
C VAL A 10 15.71 18.83 -9.67
N ASP A 11 15.86 19.35 -10.90
CA ASP A 11 16.90 18.94 -11.85
C ASP A 11 18.34 19.18 -11.31
N GLU A 12 18.51 20.10 -10.36
CA GLU A 12 19.80 20.43 -9.76
C GLU A 12 20.15 19.55 -8.53
N VAL A 13 19.19 18.83 -7.96
CA VAL A 13 19.38 18.09 -6.69
C VAL A 13 19.72 16.60 -6.91
N VAL A 14 19.48 16.05 -8.09
CA VAL A 14 19.70 14.62 -8.38
C VAL A 14 21.12 14.40 -8.93
N VAL A 15 22.12 14.40 -8.04
CA VAL A 15 23.51 14.08 -8.37
C VAL A 15 23.65 12.57 -8.62
N GLY A 16 23.93 12.18 -9.87
CA GLY A 16 24.66 10.98 -10.30
C GLY A 16 24.16 9.58 -9.88
N ALA A 17 24.13 9.28 -8.58
CA ALA A 17 23.80 7.97 -8.01
C ALA A 17 22.29 7.71 -7.96
N ASP A 18 21.50 8.74 -7.63
CA ASP A 18 20.04 8.60 -7.51
C ASP A 18 19.35 8.40 -8.86
N ARG A 19 19.93 8.92 -9.95
CA ARG A 19 19.33 8.83 -11.29
C ARG A 19 19.18 7.38 -11.77
N TRP A 20 20.15 6.51 -11.49
CA TRP A 20 20.08 5.10 -11.85
C TRP A 20 19.01 4.36 -11.07
N PHE A 21 18.87 4.67 -9.77
CA PHE A 21 17.82 4.10 -8.93
C PHE A 21 16.42 4.44 -9.44
N TYR A 22 16.16 5.71 -9.77
CA TYR A 22 14.86 6.15 -10.27
C TYR A 22 14.55 5.65 -11.69
N LEU A 23 15.57 5.33 -12.50
CA LEU A 23 15.39 4.77 -13.84
C LEU A 23 14.75 3.37 -13.82
N PHE A 24 15.05 2.56 -12.80
CA PHE A 24 14.40 1.24 -12.60
C PHE A 24 13.04 1.33 -11.90
N LYS A 25 12.67 2.51 -11.39
CA LYS A 25 11.45 2.72 -10.61
C LYS A 25 10.23 3.13 -11.45
N GLY A 26 10.45 3.55 -12.70
CA GLY A 26 9.40 3.98 -13.63
C GLY A 26 9.33 3.12 -14.89
N GLY A 27 8.29 3.33 -15.71
CA GLY A 27 8.21 2.75 -17.05
C GLY A 27 7.80 1.28 -17.10
N GLY A 28 7.12 0.78 -16.07
CA GLY A 28 6.61 -0.59 -16.05
C GLY A 28 5.50 -0.82 -17.09
N LEU A 29 5.37 -2.07 -17.57
CA LEU A 29 4.36 -2.48 -18.54
C LEU A 29 2.92 -2.35 -18.00
N MET A 30 2.71 -2.76 -16.74
CA MET A 30 1.39 -2.78 -16.10
C MET A 30 1.14 -1.59 -15.17
N TYR A 31 2.19 -1.07 -14.53
CA TYR A 31 2.13 0.05 -13.60
C TYR A 31 3.18 1.08 -14.00
N SER A 32 2.81 2.37 -13.97
CA SER A 32 3.71 3.48 -14.30
C SER A 32 4.87 3.64 -13.31
N GLU A 33 4.69 3.20 -12.06
CA GLU A 33 5.70 3.20 -11.00
C GLU A 33 5.73 1.89 -10.20
N THR A 34 6.89 1.56 -9.63
CA THR A 34 7.06 0.32 -8.84
C THR A 34 6.29 0.32 -7.52
N ASN A 35 5.92 1.48 -6.95
CA ASN A 35 5.12 1.52 -5.73
C ASN A 35 3.68 0.99 -5.97
N GLY A 36 3.11 1.28 -7.15
CA GLY A 36 1.83 0.74 -7.59
C GLY A 36 1.89 -0.78 -7.81
N LEU A 37 2.99 -1.26 -8.40
CA LEU A 37 3.24 -2.70 -8.51
C LEU A 37 3.38 -3.36 -7.13
N ALA A 38 4.06 -2.71 -6.19
CA ALA A 38 4.23 -3.20 -4.83
C ALA A 38 2.90 -3.34 -4.06
N ILE A 39 1.94 -2.41 -4.28
CA ILE A 39 0.56 -2.54 -3.78
C ILE A 39 -0.06 -3.86 -4.26
N HIS A 40 0.00 -4.13 -5.57
CA HIS A 40 -0.55 -5.35 -6.14
C HIS A 40 0.10 -6.59 -5.50
N ILE A 41 1.43 -6.64 -5.48
CA ILE A 41 2.14 -7.83 -5.00
C ILE A 41 1.88 -8.05 -3.50
N ILE A 42 1.77 -7.00 -2.69
CA ILE A 42 1.41 -7.11 -1.26
C ILE A 42 0.03 -7.73 -1.08
N ILE A 43 -0.96 -7.26 -1.84
CA ILE A 43 -2.32 -7.79 -1.79
C ILE A 43 -2.32 -9.30 -2.09
N VAL A 44 -1.62 -9.71 -3.17
CA VAL A 44 -1.52 -11.11 -3.56
C VAL A 44 -0.72 -11.93 -2.56
N TYR A 45 0.39 -11.40 -2.02
CA TYR A 45 1.22 -12.06 -1.03
C TYR A 45 0.42 -12.41 0.23
N PHE A 46 -0.28 -11.44 0.82
CA PHE A 46 -1.07 -11.69 2.02
C PHE A 46 -2.31 -12.52 1.75
N PHE A 47 -2.87 -12.46 0.54
CA PHE A 47 -3.90 -13.40 0.11
C PHE A 47 -3.38 -14.85 0.07
N VAL A 48 -2.20 -15.10 -0.51
CA VAL A 48 -1.56 -16.42 -0.54
C VAL A 48 -1.25 -16.91 0.88
N VAL A 49 -0.80 -16.02 1.77
CA VAL A 49 -0.60 -16.37 3.18
C VAL A 49 -1.92 -16.79 3.83
N TRP A 50 -2.98 -15.98 3.72
CA TRP A 50 -4.30 -16.32 4.24
C TRP A 50 -4.83 -17.64 3.67
N TRP A 51 -4.74 -17.83 2.35
CA TRP A 51 -5.20 -19.04 1.66
C TRP A 51 -4.45 -20.30 2.13
N SER A 52 -3.13 -20.19 2.29
CA SER A 52 -2.29 -21.29 2.77
C SER A 52 -2.66 -21.73 4.19
N LEU A 53 -3.05 -20.78 5.05
CA LEU A 53 -3.50 -21.05 6.42
C LEU A 53 -4.89 -21.69 6.42
N LEU A 54 -5.81 -21.16 5.62
CA LEU A 54 -7.18 -21.67 5.48
C LEU A 54 -7.19 -23.14 5.04
N HIS A 55 -6.40 -23.47 4.00
CA HIS A 55 -6.37 -24.81 3.42
C HIS A 55 -5.27 -25.72 3.99
N LYS A 56 -4.49 -25.25 4.97
CA LYS A 56 -3.31 -25.95 5.52
C LYS A 56 -2.35 -26.45 4.43
N LYS A 57 -2.22 -25.68 3.34
CA LYS A 57 -1.34 -26.02 2.20
C LYS A 57 0.00 -25.31 2.34
N ASN A 58 1.08 -26.02 2.07
CA ASN A 58 2.40 -25.40 1.99
C ASN A 58 2.56 -24.70 0.63
N MET A 59 2.57 -23.37 0.65
CA MET A 59 2.79 -22.51 -0.53
C MET A 59 4.10 -21.74 -0.42
N LEU A 60 5.18 -22.44 -0.05
CA LEU A 60 6.48 -21.83 0.23
C LEU A 60 7.08 -21.18 -1.01
N ILE A 61 6.94 -21.82 -2.18
CA ILE A 61 7.49 -21.33 -3.44
C ILE A 61 6.79 -20.02 -3.82
N GLU A 62 5.47 -20.00 -3.82
CA GLU A 62 4.66 -18.83 -4.17
C GLU A 62 4.94 -17.66 -3.23
N LYS A 63 4.98 -17.91 -1.92
CA LYS A 63 5.35 -16.90 -0.92
C LYS A 63 6.76 -16.36 -1.14
N SER A 64 7.72 -17.22 -1.45
CA SER A 64 9.12 -16.82 -1.65
C SER A 64 9.29 -16.01 -2.93
N CYS A 65 8.68 -16.44 -4.03
CA CYS A 65 8.68 -15.68 -5.29
C CYS A 65 8.07 -14.29 -5.10
N LEU A 66 6.90 -14.20 -4.45
CA LEU A 66 6.25 -12.92 -4.18
C LEU A 66 7.09 -12.03 -3.24
N LEU A 67 7.76 -12.60 -2.23
CA LEU A 67 8.65 -11.84 -1.36
C LEU A 67 9.84 -11.24 -2.12
N VAL A 68 10.48 -12.03 -3.00
CA VAL A 68 11.55 -11.55 -3.88
C VAL A 68 11.04 -10.43 -4.77
N LEU A 69 9.86 -10.59 -5.39
CA LEU A 69 9.27 -9.54 -6.22
C LEU A 69 8.99 -8.26 -5.42
N ILE A 70 8.53 -8.35 -4.17
CA ILE A 70 8.34 -7.17 -3.31
C ILE A 70 9.67 -6.46 -3.09
N ILE A 71 10.75 -7.18 -2.78
CA ILE A 71 12.09 -6.59 -2.58
C ILE A 71 12.55 -5.87 -3.85
N LEU A 72 12.35 -6.48 -5.02
CA LEU A 72 12.70 -5.91 -6.32
C LEU A 72 11.87 -4.68 -6.72
N THR A 73 10.78 -4.36 -6.02
CA THR A 73 10.04 -3.10 -6.25
C THR A 73 10.79 -1.89 -5.70
N PHE A 74 11.75 -2.10 -4.79
CA PHE A 74 12.42 -1.05 -4.01
C PHE A 74 11.44 -0.10 -3.30
N SER A 75 10.22 -0.56 -2.99
CA SER A 75 9.23 0.20 -2.23
C SER A 75 9.52 0.08 -0.73
N ARG A 76 10.00 1.18 -0.13
CA ARG A 76 10.24 1.27 1.32
C ARG A 76 8.98 0.98 2.13
N ALA A 77 7.83 1.49 1.69
CA ALA A 77 6.56 1.19 2.33
C ALA A 77 6.22 -0.30 2.26
N ALA A 78 6.67 -1.02 1.23
CA ALA A 78 6.34 -2.43 1.08
C ALA A 78 7.18 -3.29 2.03
N LEU A 79 8.46 -2.92 2.17
CA LEU A 79 9.36 -3.50 3.16
C LEU A 79 8.87 -3.29 4.60
N ILE A 80 8.18 -2.19 4.89
CA ILE A 80 7.55 -1.93 6.20
C ILE A 80 6.20 -2.67 6.33
N SER A 81 5.44 -2.79 5.23
CA SER A 81 4.11 -3.43 5.24
C SER A 81 4.17 -4.92 5.55
N ILE A 82 5.20 -5.63 5.06
CA ILE A 82 5.40 -7.07 5.32
C ILE A 82 5.50 -7.38 6.84
N PRO A 83 6.46 -6.81 7.59
CA PRO A 83 6.63 -7.12 9.00
C PRO A 83 5.44 -6.65 9.83
N LEU A 84 4.76 -5.56 9.44
CA LEU A 84 3.52 -5.14 10.09
C LEU A 84 2.37 -6.13 9.86
N GLY A 85 2.19 -6.65 8.64
CA GLY A 85 1.20 -7.68 8.37
C GLY A 85 1.49 -8.99 9.11
N TRP A 86 2.76 -9.38 9.23
CA TRP A 86 3.17 -10.53 10.04
C TRP A 86 2.98 -10.30 11.56
N LEU A 87 3.29 -9.10 12.05
CA LEU A 87 3.02 -8.70 13.43
C LEU A 87 1.53 -8.79 13.75
N TYR A 88 0.68 -8.29 12.86
CA TYR A 88 -0.77 -8.42 12.98
C TYR A 88 -1.20 -9.88 13.11
N MET A 89 -0.74 -10.77 12.22
CA MET A 89 -1.07 -12.19 12.27
C MET A 89 -0.61 -12.88 13.57
N TYR A 90 0.51 -12.44 14.14
CA TYR A 90 0.95 -12.91 15.44
C TYR A 90 0.01 -12.47 16.57
N CYS A 91 -0.35 -11.18 16.61
CA CYS A 91 -1.24 -10.64 17.64
C CYS A 91 -2.59 -11.37 17.68
N ILE A 92 -3.06 -11.90 16.56
CA ILE A 92 -4.30 -12.70 16.46
C ILE A 92 -4.09 -14.21 16.63
N GLY A 93 -2.88 -14.66 16.99
CA GLY A 93 -2.58 -16.07 17.30
C GLY A 93 -2.55 -17.01 16.08
N ARG A 94 -2.43 -16.48 14.87
CA ARG A 94 -2.50 -17.26 13.61
C ARG A 94 -1.13 -17.66 13.04
N MET A 95 -0.05 -17.41 13.78
CA MET A 95 1.32 -17.75 13.38
C MET A 95 2.18 -18.15 14.59
N SER A 96 3.13 -19.07 14.40
CA SER A 96 4.02 -19.52 15.48
C SER A 96 5.09 -18.48 15.81
N LYS A 97 5.41 -18.32 17.10
CA LYS A 97 6.43 -17.37 17.60
C LYS A 97 7.80 -17.54 16.93
N LYS A 98 8.21 -18.78 16.65
CA LYS A 98 9.52 -19.07 16.02
C LYS A 98 9.60 -18.55 14.58
N ILE A 99 8.56 -18.80 13.79
CA ILE A 99 8.48 -18.33 12.40
C ILE A 99 8.40 -16.81 12.37
N GLN A 100 7.66 -16.21 13.30
CA GLN A 100 7.54 -14.76 13.40
C GLN A 100 8.88 -14.07 13.68
N ILE A 101 9.63 -14.55 14.67
CA ILE A 101 10.93 -13.96 15.03
C ILE A 101 11.90 -14.07 13.85
N PHE A 102 11.97 -15.24 13.22
CA PHE A 102 12.80 -15.44 12.04
C PHE A 102 12.44 -14.48 10.90
N LEU A 103 11.16 -14.38 10.57
CA LEU A 103 10.66 -13.54 9.48
C LEU A 103 10.86 -12.04 9.79
N PHE A 104 10.60 -11.60 11.02
CA PHE A 104 10.87 -10.22 11.47
C PHE A 104 12.35 -9.86 11.31
N PHE A 105 13.25 -10.71 11.81
CA PHE A 105 14.69 -10.47 11.67
C PHE A 105 15.16 -10.55 10.21
N LEU A 106 14.58 -11.44 9.41
CA LEU A 106 14.90 -11.53 7.98
C LEU A 106 14.56 -10.21 7.26
N VAL A 107 13.36 -9.68 7.46
CA VAL A 107 12.98 -8.40 6.83
C VAL A 107 13.76 -7.25 7.44
N LEU A 108 14.03 -7.26 8.75
CA LEU A 108 14.85 -6.23 9.39
C LEU A 108 16.28 -6.21 8.80
N VAL A 109 16.90 -7.37 8.63
CA VAL A 109 18.23 -7.50 8.03
C VAL A 109 18.22 -7.07 6.56
N ILE A 110 17.24 -7.50 5.77
CA ILE A 110 17.09 -7.07 4.38
C ILE A 110 16.88 -5.55 4.32
N THR A 111 16.07 -5.00 5.22
CA THR A 111 15.84 -3.56 5.32
C THR A 111 17.14 -2.84 5.68
N ILE A 112 17.88 -3.28 6.68
CA ILE A 112 19.16 -2.67 7.07
C ILE A 112 20.23 -2.84 5.99
N ALA A 113 20.21 -3.91 5.20
CA ALA A 113 21.17 -4.13 4.12
C ALA A 113 20.84 -3.31 2.86
N VAL A 114 19.55 -3.13 2.55
CA VAL A 114 19.08 -2.43 1.36
C VAL A 114 18.85 -0.94 1.62
N MET A 115 18.52 -0.54 2.84
CA MET A 115 18.22 0.88 3.15
C MET A 115 19.43 1.81 2.99
N PRO A 116 20.67 1.49 3.40
CA PRO A 116 21.81 2.37 3.20
C PRO A 116 22.12 2.64 1.72
N THR A 117 21.84 1.70 0.81
CA THR A 117 21.96 1.92 -0.64
C THR A 117 20.79 2.72 -1.23
N LEU A 118 19.68 2.84 -0.48
CA LEU A 118 18.51 3.66 -0.82
C LEU A 118 18.51 5.04 -0.13
N ILE A 119 19.40 5.26 0.84
CA ILE A 119 19.40 6.38 1.82
C ILE A 119 20.76 7.11 1.81
N SER A 120 21.44 7.22 0.69
CA SER A 120 22.48 8.26 0.59
C SER A 120 21.77 9.63 0.60
N ASN A 121 21.57 10.16 1.81
CA ASN A 121 20.98 11.45 2.22
C ASN A 121 19.44 11.47 2.42
N LEU A 122 18.98 11.02 3.60
CA LEU A 122 17.57 11.08 4.00
C LEU A 122 16.99 12.51 4.05
N GLU A 123 17.84 13.52 4.30
CA GLU A 123 17.46 14.94 4.35
C GLU A 123 17.32 15.57 2.95
N SER A 124 17.92 14.96 1.92
CA SER A 124 17.77 15.40 0.52
C SER A 124 16.96 14.41 -0.32
N ASP A 125 16.32 13.41 0.28
CA ASP A 125 15.55 12.39 -0.43
C ASP A 125 14.29 13.02 -1.05
N PRO A 126 14.25 13.15 -2.40
CA PRO A 126 13.15 13.80 -3.09
C PRO A 126 11.79 13.13 -2.82
N SER A 127 11.78 11.81 -2.57
CA SER A 127 10.55 11.04 -2.36
C SER A 127 9.88 11.35 -1.02
N THR A 128 10.65 11.62 0.04
CA THR A 128 10.10 11.91 1.36
C THR A 128 9.69 13.38 1.45
N ALA A 129 10.53 14.29 0.95
CA ALA A 129 10.24 15.72 0.87
C ALA A 129 8.96 16.00 0.09
N MET A 130 8.78 15.35 -1.07
CA MET A 130 7.57 15.50 -1.91
C MET A 130 6.30 15.02 -1.20
N LYS A 131 6.37 13.99 -0.35
CA LYS A 131 5.19 13.52 0.40
C LYS A 131 4.78 14.50 1.50
N LEU A 132 5.75 15.12 2.16
CA LEU A 132 5.49 16.14 3.19
C LEU A 132 4.98 17.44 2.58
N SER A 133 5.52 17.87 1.43
CA SER A 133 5.04 19.08 0.73
C SER A 133 3.59 18.91 0.29
N VAL A 134 3.24 17.77 -0.29
CA VAL A 134 1.86 17.41 -0.65
C VAL A 134 0.93 17.45 0.56
N PHE A 135 1.36 16.91 1.71
CA PHE A 135 0.54 16.95 2.92
C PHE A 135 0.27 18.38 3.36
N ALA A 136 1.29 19.25 3.34
CA ALA A 136 1.16 20.66 3.68
C ALA A 136 0.22 21.41 2.70
N GLU A 137 0.35 21.16 1.40
CA GLU A 137 -0.52 21.75 0.38
C GLU A 137 -1.99 21.33 0.55
N ILE A 138 -2.25 20.06 0.84
CA ILE A 138 -3.60 19.56 1.11
C ILE A 138 -4.16 20.21 2.36
N LEU A 139 -3.38 20.32 3.45
CA LEU A 139 -3.82 21.01 4.66
C LEU A 139 -4.15 22.47 4.41
N GLU A 140 -3.35 23.16 3.60
CA GLU A 140 -3.62 24.56 3.24
C GLU A 140 -4.88 24.69 2.38
N TYR A 141 -5.07 23.80 1.40
CA TYR A 141 -6.30 23.72 0.62
C TYR A 141 -7.54 23.60 1.52
N TYR A 142 -7.53 22.67 2.47
CA TYR A 142 -8.65 22.45 3.39
C TYR A 142 -8.98 23.65 4.31
N LYS A 143 -8.07 24.61 4.50
CA LYS A 143 -8.37 25.84 5.25
C LYS A 143 -9.26 26.81 4.46
N HIS A 144 -9.23 26.74 3.13
CA HIS A 144 -9.84 27.74 2.26
C HIS A 144 -10.97 27.19 1.38
N ILE A 145 -11.32 25.90 1.50
CA ILE A 145 -12.35 25.31 0.66
C ILE A 145 -13.77 25.59 1.12
N ASP A 146 -14.66 25.74 0.15
CA ASP A 146 -16.10 25.80 0.37
C ASP A 146 -16.66 24.43 0.80
N LEU A 147 -17.86 24.46 1.40
CA LEU A 147 -18.54 23.28 1.94
C LEU A 147 -18.81 22.19 0.88
N LEU A 148 -19.16 22.57 -0.36
CA LEU A 148 -19.47 21.59 -1.40
C LEU A 148 -18.23 20.80 -1.86
N PRO A 149 -17.10 21.44 -2.24
CA PRO A 149 -15.84 20.73 -2.47
C PRO A 149 -15.35 19.94 -1.26
N PHE A 150 -15.60 20.41 -0.03
CA PHE A 150 -15.28 19.64 1.17
C PHE A 150 -16.04 18.31 1.22
N LEU A 151 -17.36 18.33 0.96
CA LEU A 151 -18.21 17.16 1.07
C LEU A 151 -18.05 16.17 -0.09
N TYR A 152 -18.00 16.68 -1.32
CA TYR A 152 -18.05 15.87 -2.55
C TYR A 152 -16.72 15.76 -3.29
N GLY A 153 -15.73 16.53 -2.89
CA GLY A 153 -14.44 16.58 -3.55
C GLY A 153 -14.49 17.34 -4.87
N ILE A 154 -13.36 17.31 -5.57
CA ILE A 154 -13.16 17.98 -6.87
C ILE A 154 -13.31 17.05 -8.07
N GLY A 155 -13.68 15.78 -7.84
CA GLY A 155 -13.77 14.74 -8.85
C GLY A 155 -12.46 13.98 -9.07
N ASN A 156 -12.60 12.73 -9.55
CA ASN A 156 -11.49 11.84 -9.83
C ASN A 156 -10.47 12.43 -10.82
N TYR A 157 -9.19 12.19 -10.56
CA TYR A 157 -8.06 12.64 -11.38
C TYR A 157 -7.90 14.16 -11.51
N ASN A 158 -8.59 14.95 -10.69
CA ASN A 158 -8.46 16.41 -10.68
C ASN A 158 -7.47 16.94 -9.63
N SER A 159 -6.94 16.09 -8.75
CA SER A 159 -5.93 16.51 -7.75
C SER A 159 -4.68 17.12 -8.40
N MET A 160 -4.27 16.61 -9.57
CA MET A 160 -3.14 17.16 -10.32
C MET A 160 -3.39 18.61 -10.78
N ASN A 161 -4.63 18.97 -11.08
CA ASN A 161 -5.01 20.32 -11.52
C ASN A 161 -4.97 21.33 -10.36
N VAL A 162 -5.09 20.86 -9.11
CA VAL A 162 -5.14 21.72 -7.91
C VAL A 162 -3.78 21.85 -7.26
N PHE A 163 -3.02 20.76 -7.15
CA PHE A 163 -1.75 20.73 -6.42
C PHE A 163 -0.52 20.78 -7.31
N SER A 164 -0.67 20.68 -8.65
CA SER A 164 0.45 20.53 -9.61
C SER A 164 1.39 19.34 -9.36
N ILE A 165 1.18 18.60 -8.27
CA ILE A 165 1.88 17.39 -7.84
C ILE A 165 0.82 16.36 -7.53
N TYR A 166 0.92 15.18 -8.15
CA TYR A 166 0.02 14.08 -7.83
C TYR A 166 0.40 13.53 -6.46
N ALA A 167 -0.48 13.72 -5.49
CA ALA A 167 -0.25 13.23 -4.14
C ALA A 167 -0.01 11.71 -4.17
N HIS A 168 0.90 11.21 -3.33
CA HIS A 168 1.30 9.79 -3.24
C HIS A 168 0.74 9.11 -1.98
N ASN A 169 -0.34 9.62 -1.40
CA ASN A 169 -1.07 9.01 -0.28
C ASN A 169 -2.52 8.76 -0.68
N TYR A 170 -2.93 7.48 -0.72
CA TYR A 170 -4.25 7.07 -1.19
C TYR A 170 -5.39 7.76 -0.45
N LEU A 171 -5.33 7.84 0.88
CA LEU A 171 -6.42 8.45 1.65
C LEU A 171 -6.53 9.95 1.41
N LEU A 172 -5.40 10.64 1.27
CA LEU A 172 -5.40 12.08 1.05
C LEU A 172 -5.90 12.43 -0.35
N VAL A 173 -5.44 11.71 -1.39
CA VAL A 173 -5.98 11.87 -2.74
C VAL A 173 -7.47 11.56 -2.76
N PHE A 174 -7.87 10.45 -2.15
CA PHE A 174 -9.28 10.06 -2.11
C PHE A 174 -10.13 11.10 -1.38
N LEU A 175 -9.62 11.68 -0.29
CA LEU A 175 -10.28 12.73 0.47
C LEU A 175 -10.45 14.01 -0.38
N VAL A 176 -9.44 14.43 -1.13
CA VAL A 176 -9.56 15.61 -2.00
C VAL A 176 -10.47 15.35 -3.20
N GLU A 177 -10.31 14.21 -3.87
CA GLU A 177 -11.02 13.93 -5.12
C GLU A 177 -12.48 13.50 -4.90
N MET A 178 -12.75 12.74 -3.84
CA MET A 178 -14.10 12.22 -3.53
C MET A 178 -14.75 12.91 -2.34
N GLY A 179 -14.05 13.83 -1.69
CA GLY A 179 -14.54 14.57 -0.54
C GLY A 179 -14.64 13.74 0.74
N PHE A 180 -15.08 14.41 1.79
CA PHE A 180 -15.29 13.80 3.10
C PHE A 180 -16.34 12.68 3.06
N LEU A 181 -17.43 12.85 2.29
CA LEU A 181 -18.47 11.82 2.17
C LEU A 181 -17.95 10.59 1.44
N GLY A 182 -17.16 10.77 0.38
CA GLY A 182 -16.51 9.67 -0.32
C GLY A 182 -15.60 8.89 0.63
N LEU A 183 -14.72 9.58 1.37
CA LEU A 183 -13.83 8.92 2.34
C LEU A 183 -14.63 8.14 3.39
N LEU A 184 -15.72 8.70 3.90
CA LEU A 184 -16.56 8.03 4.89
C LEU A 184 -17.20 6.75 4.33
N LEU A 185 -17.71 6.79 3.09
CA LEU A 185 -18.26 5.61 2.41
C LEU A 185 -17.18 4.54 2.18
N LEU A 186 -15.96 4.94 1.80
CA LEU A 186 -14.83 4.04 1.64
C LEU A 186 -14.47 3.35 2.96
N LEU A 187 -14.38 4.11 4.06
CA LEU A 187 -14.11 3.54 5.39
C LEU A 187 -15.24 2.61 5.83
N PHE A 188 -16.50 2.99 5.59
CA PHE A 188 -17.65 2.13 5.86
C PHE A 188 -17.58 0.82 5.06
N GLN A 189 -17.19 0.88 3.79
CA GLN A 189 -17.00 -0.30 2.94
C GLN A 189 -15.94 -1.25 3.51
N PHE A 190 -14.80 -0.72 3.98
CA PHE A 190 -13.79 -1.54 4.62
C PHE A 190 -14.28 -2.15 5.95
N LEU A 191 -14.98 -1.38 6.78
CA LEU A 191 -15.60 -1.89 8.01
C LEU A 191 -16.62 -3.00 7.71
N PHE A 192 -17.40 -2.84 6.64
CA PHE A 192 -18.32 -3.87 6.17
C PHE A 192 -17.58 -5.16 5.80
N PHE A 193 -16.52 -5.09 4.99
CA PHE A 193 -15.72 -6.27 4.64
C PHE A 193 -15.10 -6.94 5.87
N ILE A 194 -14.56 -6.16 6.82
CA ILE A 194 -14.01 -6.68 8.08
C ILE A 194 -15.09 -7.42 8.86
N LYS A 195 -16.27 -6.82 9.04
CA LYS A 195 -17.38 -7.40 9.80
C LYS A 195 -17.88 -8.70 9.16
N VAL A 196 -18.16 -8.68 7.86
CA VAL A 196 -18.74 -9.83 7.15
C VAL A 196 -17.73 -10.98 7.06
N SER A 197 -16.46 -10.69 6.83
CA SER A 197 -15.40 -11.71 6.81
C SER A 197 -14.95 -12.18 8.21
N ARG A 198 -15.61 -11.74 9.29
CA ARG A 198 -15.23 -12.05 10.68
C ARG A 198 -13.76 -11.72 10.97
N GLY A 199 -13.27 -10.61 10.42
CA GLY A 199 -11.90 -10.16 10.54
C GLY A 199 -10.90 -10.84 9.61
N GLN A 200 -11.28 -11.83 8.79
CA GLN A 200 -10.34 -12.49 7.87
C GLN A 200 -9.80 -11.52 6.80
N PHE A 201 -10.57 -10.53 6.37
CA PHE A 201 -10.11 -9.50 5.44
C PHE A 201 -8.92 -8.68 5.98
N LEU A 202 -8.76 -8.59 7.30
CA LEU A 202 -7.65 -7.86 7.92
C LEU A 202 -6.27 -8.44 7.58
N PHE A 203 -6.19 -9.73 7.21
CA PHE A 203 -4.94 -10.35 6.75
C PHE A 203 -4.32 -9.61 5.57
N VAL A 204 -5.18 -9.13 4.65
CA VAL A 204 -4.76 -8.39 3.46
C VAL A 204 -4.84 -6.89 3.70
N PHE A 205 -5.88 -6.42 4.41
CA PHE A 205 -6.15 -5.00 4.59
C PHE A 205 -5.06 -4.28 5.39
N VAL A 206 -4.56 -4.85 6.49
CA VAL A 206 -3.53 -4.21 7.33
C VAL A 206 -2.25 -3.88 6.55
N PRO A 207 -1.58 -4.86 5.89
CA PRO A 207 -0.37 -4.57 5.13
C PRO A 207 -0.65 -3.72 3.87
N PHE A 208 -1.82 -3.91 3.25
CA PHE A 208 -2.28 -3.04 2.17
C PHE A 208 -2.35 -1.57 2.60
N PHE A 209 -2.97 -1.30 3.77
CA PHE A 209 -3.21 0.06 4.26
C PHE A 209 -1.91 0.82 4.52
N VAL A 210 -0.88 0.12 5.00
CA VAL A 210 0.47 0.69 5.16
C VAL A 210 1.09 1.03 3.80
N GLN A 211 0.97 0.12 2.83
CA GLN A 211 1.58 0.31 1.52
C GLN A 211 0.97 1.49 0.74
N VAL A 212 -0.34 1.69 0.82
CA VAL A 212 -1.03 2.79 0.12
C VAL A 212 -0.76 4.18 0.69
N MET A 213 0.00 4.28 1.79
CA MET A 213 0.58 5.56 2.25
C MET A 213 1.71 6.05 1.33
N SER A 214 2.19 5.21 0.41
CA SER A 214 3.29 5.54 -0.50
C SER A 214 2.91 5.61 -1.98
N SER A 215 1.67 5.30 -2.36
CA SER A 215 1.18 5.43 -3.72
C SER A 215 -0.35 5.51 -3.77
N THR A 216 -0.86 6.08 -4.85
CA THR A 216 -2.23 6.56 -5.05
C THR A 216 -2.88 5.89 -6.24
N THR A 217 -2.77 4.57 -6.31
CA THR A 217 -3.57 3.79 -7.25
C THR A 217 -5.04 3.93 -6.81
N ILE A 218 -5.77 4.91 -7.35
CA ILE A 218 -7.13 5.29 -6.91
C ILE A 218 -8.09 4.10 -7.00
N PHE A 219 -7.87 3.22 -7.98
CA PHE A 219 -8.63 2.01 -8.15
C PHE A 219 -7.74 0.79 -8.02
N ILE A 220 -8.04 -0.05 -7.01
CA ILE A 220 -7.28 -1.26 -6.72
C ILE A 220 -8.23 -2.44 -6.84
N PRO A 221 -8.65 -2.80 -8.08
CA PRO A 221 -9.64 -3.85 -8.31
C PRO A 221 -9.22 -5.17 -7.66
N HIS A 222 -7.91 -5.43 -7.61
CA HIS A 222 -7.32 -6.60 -6.95
C HIS A 222 -7.69 -6.71 -5.46
N LEU A 223 -7.75 -5.58 -4.71
CA LEU A 223 -8.18 -5.60 -3.31
C LEU A 223 -9.63 -6.04 -3.21
N TYR A 224 -10.51 -5.49 -4.05
CA TYR A 224 -11.94 -5.78 -4.04
C TYR A 224 -12.23 -7.22 -4.48
N ILE A 225 -11.52 -7.73 -5.49
CA ILE A 225 -11.62 -9.14 -5.91
C ILE A 225 -11.23 -10.06 -4.74
N ILE A 226 -10.11 -9.79 -4.09
CA ILE A 226 -9.65 -10.59 -2.94
C ILE A 226 -10.59 -10.44 -1.74
N ALA A 227 -11.10 -9.24 -1.48
CA ALA A 227 -12.11 -9.01 -0.44
C ALA A 227 -13.36 -9.87 -0.70
N ALA A 228 -13.84 -9.91 -1.95
CA ALA A 228 -14.99 -10.74 -2.33
C ALA A 228 -14.73 -12.23 -2.12
N ILE A 229 -13.54 -12.73 -2.51
CA ILE A 229 -13.13 -14.12 -2.27
C ILE A 229 -13.11 -14.43 -0.77
N ILE A 230 -12.43 -13.59 0.03
CA ILE A 230 -12.34 -13.78 1.48
C ILE A 230 -13.74 -13.79 2.10
N VAL A 231 -14.57 -12.80 1.80
CA VAL A 231 -15.96 -12.71 2.28
C VAL A 231 -16.76 -13.96 1.93
N TYR A 232 -16.66 -14.45 0.69
CA TYR A 232 -17.34 -15.67 0.26
C TYR A 232 -16.93 -16.88 1.11
N TYR A 233 -15.63 -17.09 1.30
CA TYR A 233 -15.10 -18.22 2.08
C TYR A 233 -15.44 -18.12 3.57
N SER A 234 -15.32 -16.94 4.17
CA SER A 234 -15.63 -16.73 5.60
C SER A 234 -17.12 -16.84 5.91
N THR A 235 -18.00 -16.57 4.94
CA THR A 235 -19.46 -16.54 5.16
C THR A 235 -20.12 -17.87 4.83
N TYR A 236 -19.77 -18.48 3.70
CA TYR A 236 -20.47 -19.65 3.16
C TYR A 236 -19.67 -20.93 3.36
N TYR A 237 -18.39 -20.94 2.99
CA TYR A 237 -17.59 -22.16 3.00
C TYR A 237 -17.28 -22.70 4.40
N GLU A 238 -16.96 -21.82 5.37
CA GLU A 238 -16.68 -22.25 6.75
C GLU A 238 -17.95 -22.66 7.51
N LYS A 239 -19.10 -22.11 7.13
CA LYS A 239 -20.40 -22.46 7.72
C LYS A 239 -20.82 -23.88 7.35
N ASP A 240 -20.53 -24.32 6.14
CA ASP A 240 -20.84 -25.69 5.66
C ASP A 240 -19.92 -26.77 6.24
N LYS A 241 -18.77 -26.40 6.82
CA LYS A 241 -17.82 -27.37 7.38
C LYS A 241 -17.76 -27.43 8.91
N ASN A 242 -18.51 -26.59 9.65
CA ASN A 242 -18.41 -26.48 11.12
C ASN A 242 -16.96 -26.32 11.63
N ILE A 243 -16.10 -25.59 10.89
CA ILE A 243 -14.66 -25.51 11.20
C ILE A 243 -14.33 -24.41 12.23
N ILE A 244 -15.29 -23.54 12.57
CA ILE A 244 -15.09 -22.49 13.58
C ILE A 244 -16.26 -22.48 14.58
N SER A 245 -16.05 -23.13 15.73
CA SER A 245 -16.63 -22.77 17.02
C SER A 245 -15.62 -21.95 17.81
#